data_AF-A0A528BEQ6-F1
#
_entry.id   AF-A0A528BEQ6-F1
#
_cell.length_a   1.000
_cell.length_b   1.000
_cell.length_c   1.000
_cell.angle_alpha   90.00
_cell.angle_beta   90.00
_cell.angle_gamma   90.00
#
_symmetry.space_group_name_H-M   'P 1'
#
loop_
_entity.id
_entity.type
_entity.pdbx_description
1 polymer ?
#
loop_
_entity_poly.entity_id
_entity_poly.type
_entity_poly.pdbx_seq_one_letter_code
_entity_poly.pdbx_strand_id
1 'polypeptide(L)'
;TTLIGFCGAPWTVATYMIAGHGTSDQAPARLFAYREPAAFLQLLNVLVNHSAAYLIRQIEAGADVVQVFDSWSGVLDEVSFEAFCVGPMAEIVRQVRAVHPNVPIIGFPKGAGAHYRSYRQKTGVTGLGLDWTVPLTTAKELQRDGAVQGNLDPLRLVAGGKALADGVDAILKALGDEPLIFNLGHGITPETPIAHVEAMVKLVRSAS
;
A
#
# COMPACT_ATOMS: atom_id res chain seq x y z
N THR A 1 -2.41 11.01 19.44
CA THR A 1 -2.17 10.99 17.98
C THR A 1 -1.38 9.74 17.66
N THR A 2 -1.49 9.21 16.44
CA THR A 2 -0.75 8.01 16.00
C THR A 2 0.28 8.43 14.95
N LEU A 3 1.50 7.91 15.03
CA LEU A 3 2.56 8.13 14.04
C LEU A 3 2.71 6.91 13.13
N ILE A 4 2.63 7.13 11.82
CA ILE A 4 2.82 6.09 10.80
C ILE A 4 4.23 6.20 10.23
N GLY A 5 5.06 5.19 10.47
CA GLY A 5 6.32 4.99 9.76
C GLY A 5 6.09 4.36 8.39
N PHE A 6 7.02 4.53 7.44
CA PHE A 6 6.86 3.93 6.12
C PHE A 6 8.16 3.65 5.37
N CYS A 7 8.06 2.78 4.37
CA CYS A 7 9.07 2.62 3.32
C CYS A 7 8.44 2.17 1.99
N GLY A 8 9.23 2.20 0.92
CA GLY A 8 8.87 1.55 -0.34
C GLY A 8 9.06 0.04 -0.26
N ALA A 9 8.23 -0.72 -0.99
CA ALA A 9 8.40 -2.16 -1.15
C ALA A 9 9.65 -2.48 -1.97
N PRO A 10 10.31 -3.63 -1.74
CA PRO A 10 11.50 -4.05 -2.49
C PRO A 10 11.35 -4.00 -4.01
N TRP A 11 10.22 -4.49 -4.57
CA TRP A 11 9.93 -4.39 -6.00
C TRP A 11 9.94 -2.92 -6.47
N THR A 12 9.14 -2.07 -5.82
CA THR A 12 9.06 -0.64 -6.16
C THR A 12 10.42 0.05 -6.07
N VAL A 13 11.23 -0.20 -5.03
CA VAL A 13 12.56 0.42 -4.90
C VAL A 13 13.51 -0.08 -5.98
N ALA A 14 13.50 -1.40 -6.27
CA ALA A 14 14.31 -1.98 -7.33
C ALA A 14 13.99 -1.38 -8.70
N THR A 15 12.72 -1.04 -8.97
CA THR A 15 12.36 -0.45 -10.26
C THR A 15 13.00 0.92 -10.46
N TYR A 16 12.99 1.77 -9.43
CA TYR A 16 13.72 3.04 -9.44
C TYR A 16 15.23 2.86 -9.56
N MET A 17 15.82 1.87 -8.87
CA MET A 17 17.27 1.62 -8.93
C MET A 17 17.72 1.20 -10.34
N ILE A 18 16.91 0.42 -11.05
CA ILE A 18 17.26 -0.10 -12.38
C ILE A 18 17.02 0.93 -13.48
N ALA A 19 15.89 1.63 -13.43
CA ALA A 19 15.48 2.57 -14.48
C ALA A 19 15.88 4.03 -14.20
N GLY A 20 16.30 4.36 -12.97
CA GLY A 20 16.55 5.73 -12.51
C GLY A 20 15.28 6.57 -12.26
N HIS A 21 14.12 6.10 -12.75
CA HIS A 21 12.80 6.70 -12.57
C HIS A 21 11.72 5.63 -12.73
N GLY A 22 10.46 5.96 -12.40
CA GLY A 22 9.33 5.07 -12.70
C GLY A 22 8.91 5.20 -14.18
N THR A 23 8.47 4.10 -14.79
CA THR A 23 7.80 4.09 -16.10
C THR A 23 6.33 3.67 -15.97
N SER A 24 5.54 3.67 -17.03
CA SER A 24 4.14 3.19 -16.93
C SER A 24 4.06 1.67 -16.67
N ASP A 25 5.01 0.91 -17.19
CA ASP A 25 5.01 -0.57 -17.23
C ASP A 25 6.15 -1.22 -16.43
N GLN A 26 7.06 -0.40 -15.88
CA GLN A 26 8.32 -0.81 -15.24
C GLN A 26 9.14 -1.80 -16.09
N ALA A 27 9.07 -1.69 -17.43
CA ALA A 27 9.69 -2.64 -18.35
C ALA A 27 11.18 -2.90 -18.09
N PRO A 28 12.04 -1.91 -17.76
CA PRO A 28 13.45 -2.18 -17.50
C PRO A 28 13.66 -3.16 -16.34
N ALA A 29 12.93 -2.99 -15.24
CA ALA A 29 13.03 -3.85 -14.07
C ALA A 29 12.46 -5.25 -14.34
N ARG A 30 11.32 -5.34 -15.05
CA ARG A 30 10.72 -6.62 -15.44
C ARG A 30 11.64 -7.41 -16.37
N LEU A 31 12.21 -6.76 -17.39
CA LEU A 31 13.15 -7.39 -18.31
C LEU A 31 14.43 -7.85 -17.60
N PHE A 32 14.94 -7.08 -16.64
CA PHE A 32 16.07 -7.51 -15.82
C PHE A 32 15.71 -8.73 -14.97
N ALA A 33 14.54 -8.74 -14.32
CA ALA A 33 14.06 -9.88 -13.54
C ALA A 33 13.89 -11.16 -14.39
N TYR A 34 13.46 -11.03 -15.65
CA TYR A 34 13.29 -12.17 -16.55
C TYR A 34 14.62 -12.69 -17.13
N ARG A 35 15.57 -11.78 -17.41
CA ARG A 35 16.87 -12.14 -18.02
C ARG A 35 17.88 -12.62 -16.99
N GLU A 36 17.88 -11.99 -15.81
CA GLU A 36 18.87 -12.19 -14.75
C GLU A 36 18.18 -12.49 -13.40
N PRO A 37 17.33 -13.54 -13.31
CA PRO A 37 16.48 -13.77 -12.14
C PRO A 37 17.26 -13.95 -10.84
N ALA A 38 18.43 -14.59 -10.89
CA ALA A 38 19.28 -14.76 -9.70
C ALA A 38 19.81 -13.42 -9.18
N ALA A 39 20.29 -12.54 -10.06
CA ALA A 39 20.77 -11.22 -9.68
C ALA A 39 19.62 -10.33 -9.17
N PHE A 40 18.44 -10.43 -9.78
CA PHE A 40 17.27 -9.69 -9.32
C PHE A 40 16.81 -10.12 -7.93
N LEU A 41 16.76 -11.43 -7.66
CA LEU A 41 16.43 -11.95 -6.33
C LEU A 41 17.48 -11.54 -5.28
N GLN A 42 18.76 -11.49 -5.63
CA GLN A 42 19.80 -10.96 -4.74
C GLN A 42 19.55 -9.48 -4.40
N LEU A 43 19.20 -8.66 -5.39
CA LEU A 43 18.84 -7.26 -5.17
C LEU A 43 17.62 -7.13 -4.23
N LEU A 44 16.56 -7.92 -4.46
CA LEU A 44 15.38 -7.91 -3.60
C LEU A 44 15.72 -8.33 -2.17
N ASN A 45 16.57 -9.33 -1.97
CA ASN A 45 17.00 -9.76 -0.64
C ASN A 45 17.75 -8.66 0.12
N VAL A 46 18.62 -7.91 -0.58
CA VAL A 46 19.29 -6.74 0.00
C VAL A 46 18.26 -5.69 0.42
N LEU A 47 17.31 -5.37 -0.45
CA LEU A 47 16.26 -4.39 -0.17
C LEU A 47 15.33 -4.83 0.97
N VAL A 48 14.98 -6.12 1.06
CA VAL A 48 14.19 -6.69 2.17
C VAL A 48 14.88 -6.42 3.51
N ASN A 49 16.17 -6.76 3.62
CA ASN A 49 16.94 -6.58 4.86
C ASN A 49 17.03 -5.10 5.26
N HIS A 50 17.28 -4.22 4.29
CA HIS A 50 17.35 -2.78 4.55
C HIS A 50 15.99 -2.18 4.90
N SER A 51 14.91 -2.58 4.22
CA SER A 51 13.55 -2.12 4.52
C SER A 51 13.12 -2.58 5.92
N ALA A 52 13.34 -3.85 6.28
CA ALA A 52 13.01 -4.34 7.62
C ALA A 52 13.78 -3.59 8.71
N ALA A 53 15.11 -3.45 8.57
CA ALA A 53 15.93 -2.69 9.52
C ALA A 53 15.49 -1.21 9.61
N TYR A 54 15.13 -0.60 8.48
CA TYR A 54 14.66 0.78 8.45
C TYR A 54 13.31 0.95 9.16
N LEU A 55 12.37 0.03 8.96
CA LEU A 55 11.08 0.04 9.65
C LEU A 55 11.24 -0.20 11.16
N ILE A 56 12.08 -1.16 11.58
CA ILE A 56 12.40 -1.40 13.00
C ILE A 56 12.91 -0.12 13.64
N ARG A 57 13.86 0.57 13.01
CA ARG A 57 14.39 1.84 13.53
C ARG A 57 13.34 2.95 13.62
N GLN A 58 12.38 2.99 12.69
CA GLN A 58 11.26 3.93 12.79
C GLN A 58 10.35 3.59 13.98
N ILE A 59 10.12 2.31 14.26
CA ILE A 59 9.33 1.85 15.42
C ILE A 59 10.06 2.23 16.72
N GLU A 60 11.36 1.95 16.82
CA GLU A 60 12.19 2.35 17.97
C GLU A 60 12.22 3.87 18.17
N ALA A 61 12.11 4.65 17.09
CA ALA A 61 12.01 6.11 17.13
C ALA A 61 10.59 6.63 17.46
N GLY A 62 9.60 5.75 17.61
CA GLY A 62 8.25 6.09 18.05
C GLY A 62 7.12 5.93 17.02
N ALA A 63 7.34 5.25 15.89
CA ALA A 63 6.25 4.89 14.99
C ALA A 63 5.34 3.81 15.64
N ASP A 64 4.04 4.11 15.74
CA ASP A 64 3.03 3.20 16.32
C ASP A 64 2.58 2.11 15.34
N VAL A 65 2.69 2.38 14.04
CA VAL A 65 2.34 1.51 12.92
C VAL A 65 3.30 1.79 11.77
N VAL A 66 3.60 0.76 10.96
CA VAL A 66 4.41 0.93 9.75
C VAL A 66 3.67 0.51 8.50
N GLN A 67 3.93 1.21 7.40
CA GLN A 67 3.33 0.95 6.09
C GLN A 67 4.39 0.70 5.01
N VAL A 68 4.17 -0.35 4.21
CA VAL A 68 5.00 -0.66 3.04
C VAL A 68 4.21 -0.36 1.76
N PHE A 69 4.73 0.58 0.98
CA PHE A 69 4.12 1.03 -0.27
C PHE A 69 4.71 0.28 -1.47
N ASP A 70 3.93 -0.61 -2.09
CA ASP A 70 4.28 -1.19 -3.38
C ASP A 70 3.47 -0.52 -4.49
N SER A 71 4.00 0.60 -4.99
CA SER A 71 3.31 1.46 -5.95
C SER A 71 3.24 0.85 -7.36
N TRP A 72 4.11 -0.13 -7.62
CA TRP A 72 4.30 -0.75 -8.92
C TRP A 72 3.93 -2.24 -8.97
N SER A 73 3.27 -2.79 -7.95
CA SER A 73 2.91 -4.23 -7.97
C SER A 73 1.94 -4.61 -9.08
N GLY A 74 1.07 -3.69 -9.51
CA GLY A 74 0.01 -3.96 -10.49
C GLY A 74 0.48 -4.23 -11.93
N VAL A 75 1.78 -4.10 -12.23
CA VAL A 75 2.33 -4.46 -13.56
C VAL A 75 2.91 -5.88 -13.62
N LEU A 76 2.90 -6.60 -12.50
CA LEU A 76 3.45 -7.95 -12.38
C LEU A 76 2.41 -9.00 -12.81
N ASP A 77 2.88 -10.05 -13.48
CA ASP A 77 2.11 -11.29 -13.65
C ASP A 77 2.04 -12.07 -12.33
N GLU A 78 1.22 -13.12 -12.27
CA GLU A 78 0.99 -13.90 -11.04
C GLU A 78 2.29 -14.45 -10.43
N VAL A 79 3.17 -15.05 -11.24
CA VAL A 79 4.43 -15.65 -10.76
C VAL A 79 5.35 -14.57 -10.19
N SER A 80 5.47 -13.45 -10.91
CA SER A 80 6.29 -12.31 -10.52
C SER A 80 5.72 -11.58 -9.31
N PHE A 81 4.39 -11.48 -9.18
CA PHE A 81 3.73 -10.88 -8.02
C PHE A 81 4.03 -11.70 -6.76
N GLU A 82 3.94 -13.02 -6.83
CA GLU A 82 4.32 -13.88 -5.71
C GLU A 82 5.80 -13.74 -5.35
N ALA A 83 6.69 -13.78 -6.33
CA ALA A 83 8.14 -13.75 -6.11
C ALA A 83 8.67 -12.37 -5.67
N PHE A 84 8.11 -11.28 -6.19
CA PHE A 84 8.70 -9.94 -6.05
C PHE A 84 7.86 -9.00 -5.17
N CYS A 85 6.57 -9.30 -4.94
CA CYS A 85 5.71 -8.52 -4.05
C CYS A 85 5.41 -9.29 -2.76
N VAL A 86 4.80 -10.48 -2.85
CA VAL A 86 4.34 -11.25 -1.68
C VAL A 86 5.53 -11.77 -0.85
N GLY A 87 6.46 -12.48 -1.46
CA GLY A 87 7.61 -13.07 -0.77
C GLY A 87 8.43 -12.02 0.00
N PRO A 88 8.89 -10.93 -0.65
CA PRO A 88 9.61 -9.86 0.03
C PRO A 88 8.82 -9.20 1.15
N MET A 89 7.51 -8.98 0.98
CA MET A 89 6.67 -8.41 2.03
C MET A 89 6.52 -9.35 3.23
N ALA A 90 6.33 -10.65 2.99
CA ALA A 90 6.25 -11.67 4.04
C ALA A 90 7.52 -11.72 4.87
N GLU A 91 8.69 -11.65 4.21
CA GLU A 91 9.97 -11.65 4.90
C GLU A 91 10.20 -10.36 5.71
N ILE A 92 9.82 -9.19 5.19
CA ILE A 92 9.83 -7.94 5.97
C ILE A 92 8.96 -8.08 7.22
N VAL A 93 7.73 -8.56 7.09
CA VAL A 93 6.82 -8.78 8.23
C VAL A 93 7.45 -9.72 9.26
N ARG A 94 8.06 -10.82 8.80
CA ARG A 94 8.74 -11.80 9.67
C ARG A 94 9.88 -11.15 10.45
N GLN A 95 10.75 -10.39 9.79
CA GLN A 95 11.89 -9.73 10.44
C GLN A 95 11.44 -8.64 11.43
N VAL A 96 10.47 -7.80 11.05
CA VAL A 96 9.94 -6.76 11.94
C VAL A 96 9.29 -7.39 13.18
N ARG A 97 8.46 -8.42 13.02
CA ARG A 97 7.78 -9.09 14.13
C ARG A 97 8.71 -9.90 15.03
N ALA A 98 9.87 -10.32 14.54
CA ALA A 98 10.88 -10.96 15.38
C ALA A 98 11.40 -10.01 16.49
N VAL A 99 11.33 -8.69 16.25
CA VAL A 99 11.76 -7.66 17.21
C VAL A 99 10.55 -6.99 17.89
N HIS A 100 9.52 -6.65 17.11
CA HIS A 100 8.30 -5.98 17.56
C HIS A 100 7.06 -6.81 17.20
N PRO A 101 6.71 -7.86 17.96
CA PRO A 101 5.70 -8.85 17.57
C PRO A 101 4.29 -8.29 17.41
N ASN A 102 3.99 -7.20 18.12
CA ASN A 102 2.63 -6.62 18.19
C ASN A 102 2.46 -5.37 17.32
N VAL A 103 3.50 -4.91 16.62
CA VAL A 103 3.37 -3.69 15.81
C VAL A 103 2.46 -3.96 14.61
N PRO A 104 1.42 -3.12 14.37
CA PRO A 104 0.63 -3.23 13.16
C PRO A 104 1.48 -2.91 11.93
N ILE A 105 1.32 -3.71 10.88
CA ILE A 105 1.98 -3.51 9.59
C ILE A 105 0.91 -3.39 8.51
N ILE A 106 0.95 -2.33 7.70
CA ILE A 106 0.04 -2.11 6.58
C ILE A 106 0.78 -2.43 5.27
N GLY A 107 0.25 -3.37 4.49
CA GLY A 107 0.73 -3.62 3.12
C GLY A 107 -0.15 -2.91 2.11
N PHE A 108 0.45 -2.21 1.15
CA PHE A 108 -0.28 -1.53 0.06
C PHE A 108 0.26 -1.96 -1.31
N PRO A 109 -0.20 -3.10 -1.86
CA PRO A 109 0.15 -3.56 -3.20
C PRO A 109 -0.78 -2.93 -4.25
N LYS A 110 -0.47 -1.70 -4.66
CA LYS A 110 -1.30 -0.93 -5.61
C LYS A 110 -1.52 -1.71 -6.91
N GLY A 111 -2.77 -1.79 -7.33
CA GLY A 111 -3.16 -2.47 -8.57
C GLY A 111 -3.07 -4.00 -8.49
N ALA A 112 -3.04 -4.59 -7.30
CA ALA A 112 -2.96 -6.05 -7.14
C ALA A 112 -4.20 -6.82 -7.65
N GLY A 113 -5.31 -6.14 -7.95
CA GLY A 113 -6.50 -6.78 -8.54
C GLY A 113 -6.98 -8.00 -7.74
N ALA A 114 -7.09 -9.15 -8.39
CA ALA A 114 -7.53 -10.38 -7.73
C ALA A 114 -6.58 -10.86 -6.62
N HIS A 115 -5.29 -10.49 -6.66
CA HIS A 115 -4.28 -10.94 -5.71
C HIS A 115 -4.52 -10.39 -4.29
N TYR A 116 -5.25 -9.29 -4.13
CA TYR A 116 -5.63 -8.75 -2.81
C TYR A 116 -6.27 -9.80 -1.89
N ARG A 117 -7.05 -10.75 -2.45
CA ARG A 117 -7.77 -11.80 -1.69
C ARG A 117 -6.88 -12.73 -0.88
N SER A 118 -5.64 -12.94 -1.31
CA SER A 118 -4.68 -13.82 -0.62
C SER A 118 -3.51 -13.08 -0.01
N TYR A 119 -3.34 -11.79 -0.36
CA TYR A 119 -2.17 -11.02 0.00
C TYR A 119 -1.95 -10.94 1.52
N ARG A 120 -3.01 -10.64 2.28
CA ARG A 120 -2.92 -10.52 3.74
C ARG A 120 -2.46 -11.81 4.39
N GLN A 121 -3.06 -12.93 4.00
CA GLN A 121 -2.76 -14.24 4.57
C GLN A 121 -1.34 -14.71 4.23
N LYS A 122 -0.88 -14.44 3.01
CA LYS A 122 0.47 -14.84 2.56
C LYS A 122 1.57 -13.97 3.15
N THR A 123 1.32 -12.68 3.36
CA THR A 123 2.32 -11.74 3.87
C THR A 123 2.28 -11.56 5.38
N GLY A 124 1.14 -11.85 6.00
CA GLY A 124 0.91 -11.66 7.42
C GLY A 124 0.68 -10.21 7.84
N VAL A 125 0.49 -9.26 6.91
CA VAL A 125 0.21 -7.86 7.27
C VAL A 125 -1.06 -7.72 8.10
N THR A 126 -1.10 -6.71 8.98
CA THR A 126 -2.27 -6.41 9.82
C THR A 126 -3.34 -5.66 9.04
N GLY A 127 -2.94 -4.61 8.32
CA GLY A 127 -3.82 -3.77 7.51
C GLY A 127 -3.57 -3.96 6.01
N LEU A 128 -4.62 -3.79 5.21
CA LEU A 128 -4.53 -3.87 3.76
C LEU A 128 -4.90 -2.53 3.14
N GLY A 129 -3.93 -1.85 2.54
CA GLY A 129 -4.17 -0.67 1.71
C GLY A 129 -4.79 -1.08 0.38
N LEU A 130 -5.81 -0.36 -0.05
CA LEU A 130 -6.55 -0.59 -1.29
C LEU A 130 -6.50 0.64 -2.18
N ASP A 131 -6.28 0.43 -3.46
CA ASP A 131 -6.42 1.49 -4.47
C ASP A 131 -7.87 1.62 -4.96
N TRP A 132 -8.14 2.70 -5.70
CA TRP A 132 -9.51 3.08 -6.10
C TRP A 132 -10.12 2.15 -7.16
N THR A 133 -9.34 1.27 -7.77
CA THR A 133 -9.86 0.31 -8.75
C THR A 133 -10.55 -0.87 -8.09
N VAL A 134 -10.33 -1.08 -6.79
CA VAL A 134 -10.97 -2.14 -6.00
C VAL A 134 -12.45 -1.81 -5.77
N PRO A 135 -13.39 -2.64 -6.24
CA PRO A 135 -14.81 -2.44 -5.96
C PRO A 135 -15.10 -2.47 -4.46
N LEU A 136 -16.00 -1.59 -3.98
CA LEU A 136 -16.35 -1.52 -2.55
C LEU A 136 -16.92 -2.84 -2.01
N THR A 137 -17.56 -3.66 -2.84
CA THR A 137 -17.99 -5.01 -2.48
C THR A 137 -16.81 -5.92 -2.15
N THR A 138 -15.76 -5.87 -2.97
CA THR A 138 -14.51 -6.62 -2.72
C THR A 138 -13.77 -6.04 -1.50
N ALA A 139 -13.70 -4.72 -1.35
CA ALA A 139 -13.13 -4.09 -0.16
C ALA A 139 -13.84 -4.55 1.12
N LYS A 140 -15.18 -4.63 1.10
CA LYS A 140 -16.00 -5.10 2.22
C LYS A 140 -15.77 -6.59 2.53
N GLU A 141 -15.53 -7.42 1.52
CA GLU A 141 -15.12 -8.82 1.73
C GLU A 141 -13.75 -8.91 2.42
N LEU A 142 -12.76 -8.16 1.93
CA LEU A 142 -11.40 -8.13 2.51
C LEU A 142 -11.37 -7.56 3.93
N GLN A 143 -12.29 -6.64 4.24
CA GLN A 143 -12.42 -6.02 5.57
C GLN A 143 -12.86 -7.01 6.65
N ARG A 144 -13.57 -8.09 6.28
CA ARG A 144 -13.97 -9.15 7.23
C ARG A 144 -12.77 -9.86 7.85
N ASP A 145 -11.65 -9.88 7.14
CA ASP A 145 -10.41 -10.50 7.62
C ASP A 145 -9.53 -9.50 8.43
N GLY A 146 -9.98 -8.26 8.62
CA GLY A 146 -9.21 -7.19 9.29
C GLY A 146 -9.16 -5.87 8.53
N ALA A 147 -8.56 -4.85 9.16
CA ALA A 147 -8.65 -3.46 8.74
C ALA A 147 -8.21 -3.18 7.30
N VAL A 148 -9.04 -2.46 6.55
CA VAL A 148 -8.70 -1.93 5.23
C VAL A 148 -8.39 -0.44 5.31
N GLN A 149 -7.48 0.02 4.45
CA GLN A 149 -7.11 1.42 4.32
C GLN A 149 -7.36 1.90 2.89
N GLY A 150 -7.97 3.08 2.71
CA GLY A 150 -8.30 3.62 1.40
C GLY A 150 -9.78 3.97 1.26
N ASN A 151 -10.34 4.00 0.05
CA ASN A 151 -9.66 3.86 -1.24
C ASN A 151 -10.05 4.95 -2.24
N LEU A 152 -10.29 6.17 -1.76
CA LEU A 152 -10.78 7.27 -2.59
C LEU A 152 -9.83 7.56 -3.77
N ASP A 153 -10.38 7.64 -4.98
CA ASP A 153 -9.63 8.08 -6.16
C ASP A 153 -9.06 9.50 -5.93
N PRO A 154 -7.73 9.71 -6.02
CA PRO A 154 -7.11 11.03 -5.89
C PRO A 154 -7.71 12.08 -6.84
N LEU A 155 -8.21 11.68 -8.02
CA LEU A 155 -8.83 12.63 -8.95
C LEU A 155 -10.19 13.16 -8.46
N ARG A 156 -10.89 12.42 -7.59
CA ARG A 156 -12.08 12.98 -6.89
C ARG A 156 -11.68 14.07 -5.91
N LEU A 157 -10.52 13.94 -5.27
CA LEU A 157 -9.98 14.96 -4.40
C LEU A 157 -9.53 16.20 -5.19
N VAL A 158 -8.86 16.01 -6.33
CA VAL A 158 -8.51 17.12 -7.24
C VAL A 158 -9.77 17.84 -7.72
N ALA A 159 -10.81 17.10 -8.13
CA ALA A 159 -12.07 17.68 -8.58
C ALA A 159 -12.85 18.42 -7.47
N GLY A 160 -12.79 17.92 -6.23
CA GLY A 160 -13.50 18.51 -5.09
C GLY A 160 -15.02 18.43 -5.20
N GLY A 161 -15.70 19.34 -4.49
CA GLY A 161 -17.15 19.53 -4.55
C GLY A 161 -17.96 18.24 -4.43
N LYS A 162 -18.93 18.06 -5.34
CA LYS A 162 -19.82 16.89 -5.34
C LYS A 162 -19.07 15.57 -5.59
N ALA A 163 -18.07 15.55 -6.46
CA ALA A 163 -17.33 14.33 -6.78
C ALA A 163 -16.55 13.78 -5.56
N LEU A 164 -16.00 14.69 -4.75
CA LEU A 164 -15.37 14.38 -3.47
C LEU A 164 -16.42 13.90 -2.46
N ALA A 165 -17.49 14.67 -2.26
CA ALA A 165 -18.53 14.34 -1.27
C ALA A 165 -19.17 12.96 -1.55
N ASP A 166 -19.56 12.68 -2.80
CA ASP A 166 -20.14 11.40 -3.19
C ASP A 166 -19.15 10.24 -3.00
N GLY A 167 -17.85 10.47 -3.26
CA GLY A 167 -16.81 9.46 -3.08
C GLY A 167 -16.57 9.12 -1.61
N VAL A 168 -16.49 10.14 -0.75
CA VAL A 168 -16.36 9.96 0.70
C VAL A 168 -17.59 9.24 1.25
N ASP A 169 -18.79 9.69 0.92
CA ASP A 169 -20.05 9.09 1.39
C ASP A 169 -20.17 7.62 0.96
N ALA A 170 -19.85 7.29 -0.29
CA ALA A 170 -19.93 5.92 -0.78
C ALA A 170 -18.99 4.97 -0.02
N ILE A 171 -17.76 5.39 0.26
CA ILE A 171 -16.79 4.59 1.02
C ILE A 171 -17.24 4.40 2.47
N LEU A 172 -17.62 5.49 3.14
CA LEU A 172 -18.05 5.43 4.55
C LEU A 172 -19.32 4.59 4.72
N LYS A 173 -20.29 4.73 3.81
CA LYS A 173 -21.51 3.91 3.81
C LYS A 173 -21.20 2.43 3.58
N ALA A 174 -20.19 2.10 2.79
CA ALA A 174 -19.88 0.71 2.47
C ALA A 174 -19.05 0.02 3.56
N LEU A 175 -18.08 0.74 4.12
CA LEU A 175 -16.98 0.20 4.92
C LEU A 175 -16.88 0.79 6.34
N GLY A 176 -17.64 1.83 6.68
CA GLY A 176 -17.50 2.58 7.93
C GLY A 176 -17.98 1.86 9.19
N ASP A 177 -18.80 0.81 9.05
CA ASP A 177 -19.31 0.02 10.18
C ASP A 177 -18.28 -0.99 10.72
N GLU A 178 -17.15 -1.16 10.03
CA GLU A 178 -16.10 -2.14 10.31
C GLU A 178 -14.73 -1.43 10.32
N PRO A 179 -13.62 -2.06 10.76
CA PRO A 179 -12.32 -1.40 10.84
C PRO A 179 -11.86 -0.79 9.51
N LEU A 180 -11.94 0.54 9.41
CA LEU A 180 -11.61 1.34 8.23
C LEU A 180 -10.63 2.45 8.60
N ILE A 181 -9.52 2.53 7.87
CA ILE A 181 -8.66 3.72 7.84
C ILE A 181 -8.96 4.46 6.54
N PHE A 182 -9.85 5.45 6.59
CA PHE A 182 -10.17 6.22 5.38
C PHE A 182 -8.90 6.87 4.83
N ASN A 183 -8.63 6.65 3.55
CA ASN A 183 -7.48 7.23 2.87
C ASN A 183 -7.77 7.34 1.37
N LEU A 184 -6.87 8.02 0.65
CA LEU A 184 -6.81 7.92 -0.79
C LEU A 184 -6.29 6.54 -1.23
N GLY A 185 -6.63 6.15 -2.46
CA GLY A 185 -6.09 4.97 -3.11
C GLY A 185 -4.69 5.16 -3.73
N HIS A 186 -4.09 6.34 -3.58
CA HIS A 186 -2.68 6.68 -3.86
C HIS A 186 -2.38 8.09 -3.29
N GLY A 187 -1.20 8.64 -3.56
CA GLY A 187 -0.77 9.91 -2.99
C GLY A 187 -1.58 11.10 -3.54
N ILE A 188 -1.60 12.18 -2.76
CA ILE A 188 -2.06 13.49 -3.21
C ILE A 188 -1.16 13.93 -4.38
N THR A 189 -1.76 14.41 -5.46
CA THR A 189 -1.01 14.92 -6.61
C THR A 189 -0.78 16.44 -6.49
N PRO A 190 0.25 17.00 -7.16
CA PRO A 190 0.57 18.43 -7.08
C PRO A 190 -0.59 19.37 -7.46
N GLU A 191 -1.53 18.90 -8.27
CA GLU A 191 -2.70 19.65 -8.72
C GLU A 191 -3.80 19.77 -7.65
N THR A 192 -3.68 19.05 -6.54
CA THR A 192 -4.73 18.99 -5.51
C THR A 192 -4.80 20.30 -4.71
N PRO A 193 -5.93 21.03 -4.73
CA PRO A 193 -6.11 22.21 -3.90
C PRO A 193 -6.15 21.86 -2.41
N ILE A 194 -5.45 22.63 -1.58
CA ILE A 194 -5.44 22.43 -0.10
C ILE A 194 -6.86 22.44 0.47
N ALA A 195 -7.72 23.35 0.00
CA ALA A 195 -9.12 23.43 0.43
C ALA A 195 -9.91 22.12 0.18
N HIS A 196 -9.54 21.34 -0.84
CA HIS A 196 -10.19 20.05 -1.10
C HIS A 196 -9.74 18.98 -0.10
N VAL A 197 -8.46 19.01 0.32
CA VAL A 197 -7.94 18.16 1.41
C VAL A 197 -8.68 18.48 2.71
N GLU A 198 -8.83 19.76 3.05
CA GLU A 198 -9.56 20.20 4.25
C GLU A 198 -11.03 19.77 4.20
N ALA A 199 -11.68 19.91 3.03
CA ALA A 199 -13.05 19.46 2.82
C ALA A 199 -13.19 17.95 3.02
N MET A 200 -12.27 17.14 2.47
CA MET A 200 -12.26 15.69 2.64
C MET A 200 -12.15 15.31 4.13
N VAL A 201 -11.19 15.91 4.84
CA VAL A 201 -10.99 15.64 6.28
C VAL A 201 -12.25 16.01 7.08
N LYS A 202 -12.89 17.14 6.76
CA LYS A 202 -14.14 17.55 7.40
C LYS A 202 -15.27 16.55 7.13
N LEU A 203 -15.44 16.11 5.88
CA LEU A 203 -16.47 15.15 5.49
C LEU A 203 -16.31 13.83 6.25
N VAL A 204 -15.09 13.27 6.26
CA VAL A 204 -14.78 12.02 6.95
C VAL A 204 -15.08 12.12 8.45
N ARG A 205 -14.61 13.19 9.10
CA ARG A 205 -14.81 13.40 10.55
C ARG A 205 -16.25 13.69 10.96
N SER A 206 -17.07 14.23 10.06
CA SER A 206 -18.48 14.55 10.38
C SER A 206 -19.40 13.34 10.29
N ALA A 207 -18.93 12.25 9.68
CA ALA A 207 -19.65 11.00 9.49
C ALA A 207 -19.16 9.86 10.42
N SER A 208 -18.10 10.12 11.21
CA SER A 208 -17.56 9.21 12.23
C SER A 208 -18.05 9.57 13.63
#